data_AF-A0A9E4LUD8-F1
#
_entry.id   AF-A0A9E4LUD8-F1
#
_cell.length_a   1.000
_cell.length_b   1.000
_cell.length_c   1.000
_cell.angle_alpha   90.00
_cell.angle_beta   90.00
_cell.angle_gamma   90.00
#
_symmetry.space_group_name_H-M   'P 1'
#
loop_
_entity.id
_entity.type
_entity.pdbx_description
1 polymer ?
#
loop_
_entity_poly.entity_id
_entity_poly.type
_entity_poly.pdbx_seq_one_letter_code
_entity_poly.pdbx_strand_id
1 'polypeptide(L)'
;MAKLRPIQPHDDAPATDPGPDSSEDVTRFGRTVSIKGEVTASEHLIIEGRLDGKLTVLEHGVAISHDATVTADIVARTVTVLGRATGTFSASELVEIRPSGSVEGRIASPAVAIDEGAYFKGFIDPNRAEAALAVSRHRQQRRA
;
A
#
# COMPACT_ATOMS: atom_id res chain seq x y z
N MET A 1 10.56 -37.05 51.71
CA MET A 1 11.32 -36.87 50.46
C MET A 1 10.37 -36.99 49.28
N ALA A 2 9.99 -35.87 48.67
CA ALA A 2 9.37 -35.82 47.34
C ALA A 2 9.76 -34.46 46.73
N LYS A 3 10.66 -34.49 45.75
CA LYS A 3 11.19 -33.30 45.07
C LYS A 3 10.09 -32.73 44.14
N LEU A 4 9.44 -31.65 44.55
CA LEU A 4 8.67 -30.81 43.64
C LEU A 4 9.63 -29.83 42.97
N ARG A 5 9.79 -29.94 41.65
CA ARG A 5 10.47 -28.94 40.83
C ARG A 5 9.50 -27.77 40.63
N PRO A 6 9.90 -26.51 40.90
CA PRO A 6 9.10 -25.36 40.51
C PRO A 6 9.06 -25.27 38.97
N ILE A 7 7.86 -25.07 38.45
CA ILE A 7 7.53 -24.72 37.08
C ILE A 7 8.09 -23.32 36.76
N GLN A 8 8.73 -23.17 35.60
CA GLN A 8 9.21 -21.89 35.07
C GLN A 8 8.03 -20.96 34.74
N PRO A 9 8.08 -19.66 35.09
CA PRO A 9 7.13 -18.68 34.55
C PRO A 9 7.43 -18.40 33.07
N HIS A 10 6.37 -18.48 32.25
CA HIS A 10 6.29 -17.98 30.89
C HIS A 10 6.44 -16.46 30.90
N ASP A 11 7.50 -15.95 30.28
CA ASP A 11 7.59 -14.59 29.76
C ASP A 11 7.93 -14.69 28.28
N ASP A 12 6.94 -15.12 27.49
CA ASP A 12 6.91 -14.87 26.05
C ASP A 12 5.81 -13.83 25.83
N ALA A 13 6.24 -12.60 25.56
CA ALA A 13 5.40 -11.61 24.92
C ALA A 13 4.73 -12.26 23.68
N PRO A 14 3.47 -11.95 23.35
CA PRO A 14 2.90 -12.45 22.12
C PRO A 14 3.65 -11.80 20.96
N ALA A 15 4.63 -12.53 20.40
CA ALA A 15 5.06 -12.32 19.05
C ALA A 15 3.80 -12.47 18.19
N THR A 16 3.32 -11.35 17.65
CA THR A 16 2.32 -11.33 16.59
C THR A 16 2.79 -12.28 15.50
N ASP A 17 2.17 -13.45 15.45
CA ASP A 17 2.31 -14.44 14.40
C ASP A 17 1.53 -13.90 13.19
N PRO A 18 2.16 -13.42 12.09
CA PRO A 18 1.46 -13.38 10.83
C PRO A 18 1.33 -14.83 10.36
N GLY A 19 0.16 -15.41 10.59
CA GLY A 19 -0.16 -16.77 10.16
C GLY A 19 0.18 -17.00 8.68
N PRO A 20 0.57 -18.23 8.31
CA PRO A 20 0.92 -18.57 6.94
C PRO A 20 -0.37 -18.80 6.15
N ASP A 21 -0.86 -17.78 5.44
CA ASP A 21 -1.93 -18.00 4.48
C ASP A 21 -1.71 -17.21 3.20
N SER A 22 -1.69 -17.96 2.09
CA SER A 22 -1.63 -17.53 0.70
C SER A 22 -0.26 -17.06 0.21
N SER A 23 0.36 -17.88 -0.64
CA SER A 23 1.31 -17.45 -1.67
C SER A 23 0.60 -16.51 -2.66
N GLU A 24 0.24 -15.31 -2.21
CA GLU A 24 0.11 -14.19 -3.11
C GLU A 24 1.53 -13.70 -3.35
N ASP A 25 1.99 -13.69 -4.59
CA ASP A 25 3.27 -13.09 -4.94
C ASP A 25 3.27 -11.64 -4.42
N VAL A 26 3.99 -11.39 -3.32
CA VAL A 26 4.14 -10.05 -2.77
C VAL A 26 5.55 -9.58 -3.12
N THR A 27 5.65 -8.72 -4.12
CA THR A 27 6.91 -8.09 -4.45
C THR A 27 7.21 -6.96 -3.47
N ARG A 28 8.30 -7.13 -2.72
CA ARG A 28 8.80 -6.16 -1.75
C ARG A 28 10.04 -5.45 -2.29
N PHE A 29 9.96 -4.13 -2.43
CA PHE A 29 11.10 -3.29 -2.76
C PHE A 29 11.84 -2.88 -1.51
N GLY A 30 13.08 -3.34 -1.37
CA GLY A 30 13.91 -3.01 -0.22
C GLY A 30 14.26 -1.52 -0.12
N ARG A 31 14.66 -1.09 1.08
CA ARG A 31 14.97 0.31 1.42
C ARG A 31 16.06 0.97 0.57
N THR A 32 17.01 0.19 0.04
CA THR A 32 18.10 0.66 -0.83
C THR A 32 17.71 0.71 -2.31
N VAL A 33 16.51 0.22 -2.66
CA VAL A 33 16.04 0.19 -4.04
C VAL A 33 15.49 1.57 -4.42
N SER A 34 15.95 2.09 -5.56
CA SER A 34 15.44 3.31 -6.17
C SER A 34 14.92 2.99 -7.56
N ILE A 35 13.64 3.23 -7.79
CA ILE A 35 12.98 2.94 -9.06
C ILE A 35 12.71 4.26 -9.77
N LYS A 36 13.11 4.36 -11.04
CA LYS A 36 12.85 5.52 -11.90
C LYS A 36 12.25 5.04 -13.21
N GLY A 37 11.02 5.47 -13.53
CA GLY A 37 10.33 5.11 -14.76
C GLY A 37 8.92 4.59 -14.55
N GLU A 38 8.46 3.66 -15.39
CA GLU A 38 7.15 3.04 -15.28
C GLU A 38 7.26 1.62 -14.71
N VAL A 39 6.46 1.34 -13.68
CA VAL A 39 6.34 0.03 -13.03
C VAL A 39 4.91 -0.45 -13.22
N THR A 40 4.76 -1.66 -13.72
CA THR A 40 3.47 -2.34 -13.81
C THR A 40 3.59 -3.66 -13.07
N ALA A 41 2.66 -3.92 -12.17
CA ALA A 41 2.58 -5.19 -11.46
C ALA A 41 1.15 -5.71 -11.43
N SER A 42 1.04 -7.02 -11.36
CA SER A 42 -0.22 -7.77 -11.30
C SER A 42 -0.35 -8.48 -9.96
N GLU A 43 0.27 -7.92 -8.93
CA GLU A 43 0.45 -8.57 -7.63
C GLU A 43 0.57 -7.49 -6.53
N HIS A 44 0.56 -7.90 -5.26
CA HIS A 44 0.65 -6.96 -4.15
C HIS A 44 2.06 -6.38 -4.02
N LEU A 45 2.17 -5.05 -3.97
CA LEU A 45 3.46 -4.39 -3.89
C LEU A 45 3.67 -3.72 -2.54
N ILE A 46 4.86 -3.94 -1.96
CA ILE A 46 5.32 -3.22 -0.77
C ILE A 46 6.55 -2.41 -1.13
N ILE A 47 6.46 -1.09 -0.97
CA ILE A 47 7.56 -0.17 -1.28
C ILE A 47 8.17 0.31 0.04
N GLU A 48 9.46 0.06 0.24
CA GLU A 48 10.23 0.58 1.38
C GLU A 48 11.30 1.61 0.98
N GLY A 49 11.61 1.70 -0.32
CA GLY A 49 12.67 2.56 -0.86
C GLY A 49 12.15 3.84 -1.53
N ARG A 50 12.80 4.25 -2.61
CA ARG A 50 12.42 5.44 -3.39
C ARG A 50 11.78 5.03 -4.71
N LEU A 51 10.62 5.61 -5.03
CA LEU A 51 9.97 5.40 -6.31
C LEU A 51 9.69 6.75 -6.97
N ASP A 52 10.15 6.90 -8.20
CA ASP A 52 9.94 8.08 -9.04
C ASP A 52 9.40 7.66 -10.42
N GLY A 53 8.25 8.21 -10.82
CA GLY A 53 7.64 7.92 -12.13
C GLY A 53 6.18 7.47 -12.07
N LYS A 54 5.84 6.31 -12.62
CA LYS A 54 4.45 5.82 -12.68
C LYS A 54 4.32 4.38 -12.20
N LEU A 55 3.34 4.12 -11.34
CA LEU A 55 3.05 2.81 -10.79
C LEU A 55 1.64 2.38 -11.18
N THR A 56 1.49 1.23 -11.83
CA THR A 56 0.19 0.72 -12.29
C THR A 56 -0.05 -0.69 -11.76
N VAL A 57 -1.06 -0.83 -10.89
CA VAL A 57 -1.44 -2.09 -10.21
C VAL A 57 -2.96 -2.20 -10.13
N LEU A 58 -3.62 -2.52 -11.24
CA LEU A 58 -5.08 -2.35 -11.37
C LEU A 58 -5.91 -3.31 -10.51
N GLU A 59 -5.39 -4.52 -10.27
CA GLU A 59 -6.14 -5.61 -9.62
C GLU A 59 -5.80 -5.79 -8.13
N HIS A 60 -4.65 -5.25 -7.69
CA HIS A 60 -4.08 -5.48 -6.35
C HIS A 60 -3.81 -4.18 -5.57
N GLY A 61 -3.41 -4.38 -4.31
CA GLY A 61 -3.06 -3.31 -3.39
C GLY A 61 -1.60 -2.90 -3.45
N VAL A 62 -1.32 -1.63 -3.18
CA VAL A 62 0.04 -1.10 -3.01
C VAL A 62 0.18 -0.56 -1.60
N ALA A 63 1.21 -0.99 -0.88
CA ALA A 63 1.57 -0.49 0.44
C ALA A 63 2.89 0.29 0.39
N ILE A 64 2.86 1.52 0.86
CA ILE A 64 4.04 2.39 1.00
C ILE A 64 4.46 2.35 2.47
N SER A 65 5.64 1.83 2.77
CA SER A 65 6.17 1.73 4.13
C SER A 65 6.65 3.07 4.67
N HIS A 66 6.88 3.18 5.98
CA HIS A 66 7.23 4.44 6.64
C HIS A 66 8.55 5.07 6.14
N ASP A 67 9.55 4.25 5.80
CA ASP A 67 10.85 4.71 5.27
C ASP A 67 10.79 5.07 3.77
N ALA A 68 9.68 4.75 3.10
CA ALA A 68 9.56 4.94 1.67
C ALA A 68 9.26 6.40 1.31
N THR A 69 9.84 6.83 0.19
CA THR A 69 9.55 8.13 -0.43
C THR A 69 9.10 7.89 -1.86
N VAL A 70 7.82 8.15 -2.13
CA VAL A 70 7.23 7.95 -3.46
C VAL A 70 6.91 9.30 -4.08
N THR A 71 7.34 9.51 -5.32
CA THR A 71 7.07 10.71 -6.12
C THR A 71 6.60 10.25 -7.50
N ALA A 72 5.31 9.92 -7.61
CA ALA A 72 4.81 9.21 -8.77
C ALA A 72 3.29 9.33 -8.97
N ASP A 73 2.84 9.03 -10.19
CA ASP A 73 1.44 8.76 -10.48
C ASP A 73 1.15 7.28 -10.20
N ILE A 74 0.40 7.01 -9.13
CA ILE A 74 0.01 5.65 -8.71
C ILE A 74 -1.42 5.39 -9.15
N VAL A 75 -1.64 4.26 -9.82
CA VAL A 75 -2.96 3.74 -10.14
C VAL A 75 -3.08 2.35 -9.55
N ALA A 76 -3.93 2.17 -8.54
CA ALA A 76 -4.13 0.87 -7.92
C ALA A 76 -5.60 0.55 -7.58
N ARG A 77 -5.85 -0.67 -7.10
CA ARG A 77 -7.16 -1.01 -6.50
C ARG A 77 -7.30 -0.35 -5.13
N THR A 78 -6.33 -0.63 -4.26
CA THR A 78 -6.22 -0.09 -2.90
C THR A 78 -4.82 0.49 -2.69
N VAL A 79 -4.73 1.64 -2.02
CA VAL A 79 -3.43 2.27 -1.73
C VAL A 79 -3.30 2.50 -0.24
N THR A 80 -2.32 1.89 0.40
CA THR A 80 -2.01 2.09 1.81
C THR A 80 -0.73 2.92 1.95
N VAL A 81 -0.79 4.05 2.65
CA VAL A 81 0.35 4.96 2.82
C VAL A 81 0.75 5.08 4.29
N LEU A 82 1.93 4.55 4.64
CA LEU A 82 2.57 4.70 5.95
C LEU A 82 3.71 5.74 5.94
N GLY A 83 4.30 6.00 4.77
CA GLY A 83 5.46 6.89 4.61
C GLY A 83 5.14 8.20 3.90
N ARG A 84 6.09 8.70 3.09
CA ARG A 84 5.93 9.93 2.31
C ARG A 84 5.54 9.62 0.88
N ALA A 85 4.45 10.21 0.42
CA ALA A 85 3.96 10.04 -0.93
C ALA A 85 3.57 11.39 -1.53
N THR A 86 4.12 11.69 -2.71
CA THR A 86 3.86 12.93 -3.44
C THR A 86 3.44 12.61 -4.88
N GLY A 87 2.39 13.25 -5.39
CA GLY A 87 1.95 13.06 -6.79
C GLY A 87 0.44 12.86 -6.94
N THR A 88 0.05 12.07 -7.94
CA THR A 88 -1.34 11.71 -8.19
C THR A 88 -1.59 10.27 -7.73
N PHE A 89 -2.57 10.07 -6.86
CA PHE A 89 -2.96 8.75 -6.36
C PHE A 89 -4.36 8.43 -6.88
N SER A 90 -4.48 7.51 -7.82
CA SER A 90 -5.76 6.96 -8.24
C SER A 90 -5.96 5.58 -7.59
N ALA A 91 -6.97 5.45 -6.74
CA ALA A 91 -7.37 4.17 -6.20
C ALA A 91 -8.82 3.86 -6.58
N SER A 92 -9.05 2.63 -7.01
CA SER A 92 -10.35 2.20 -7.53
C SER A 92 -11.36 1.92 -6.41
N GLU A 93 -10.92 1.47 -5.25
CA GLU A 93 -11.79 1.19 -4.10
C GLU A 93 -11.49 2.12 -2.92
N LEU A 94 -10.27 2.08 -2.39
CA LEU A 94 -9.95 2.71 -1.12
C LEU A 94 -8.51 3.23 -1.09
N VAL A 95 -8.33 4.45 -0.57
CA VAL A 95 -7.01 4.95 -0.12
C VAL A 95 -6.99 4.98 1.39
N GLU A 96 -6.02 4.32 1.99
CA GLU A 96 -5.80 4.28 3.43
C GLU A 96 -4.52 5.02 3.78
N ILE A 97 -4.61 6.10 4.53
CA ILE A 97 -3.45 6.80 5.06
C ILE A 97 -3.29 6.39 6.51
N ARG A 98 -2.23 5.62 6.79
CA ARG A 98 -1.90 5.06 8.10
C ARG A 98 -1.23 6.11 9.00
N PRO A 99 -1.12 5.87 10.32
CA PRO A 99 -0.49 6.80 11.24
C PRO A 99 0.95 7.13 10.79
N SER A 100 1.32 8.42 10.82
CA SER A 100 2.59 8.97 10.28
C SER A 100 2.72 9.04 8.75
N GLY A 101 1.71 8.60 7.99
CA GLY A 101 1.67 8.76 6.54
C GLY A 101 1.53 10.23 6.15
N SER A 102 2.35 10.69 5.20
CA SER A 102 2.30 12.05 4.67
C SER A 102 2.03 11.99 3.17
N VAL A 103 0.87 12.48 2.74
CA VAL A 103 0.46 12.49 1.34
C VAL A 103 0.31 13.93 0.85
N GLU A 104 1.04 14.28 -0.21
CA GLU A 104 0.98 15.61 -0.84
C GLU A 104 0.63 15.51 -2.33
N GLY A 105 -0.51 16.06 -2.74
CA GLY A 105 -0.90 16.09 -4.15
C GLY A 105 -2.39 15.83 -4.38
N ARG A 106 -2.71 15.04 -5.40
CA ARG A 106 -4.10 14.80 -5.82
C ARG A 106 -4.51 13.34 -5.58
N ILE A 107 -5.58 13.12 -4.84
CA ILE A 107 -6.15 11.79 -4.61
C ILE A 107 -7.45 11.65 -5.39
N ALA A 108 -7.57 10.60 -6.19
CA ALA A 108 -8.77 10.21 -6.90
C ALA A 108 -9.21 8.83 -6.42
N SER A 109 -10.20 8.78 -5.53
CA SER A 109 -10.70 7.51 -4.97
C SER A 109 -12.12 7.67 -4.43
N PRO A 110 -12.98 6.64 -4.52
CA PRO A 110 -14.36 6.76 -4.04
C PRO A 110 -14.43 6.70 -2.51
N ALA A 111 -13.46 6.06 -1.84
CA ALA A 111 -13.33 6.04 -0.40
C ALA A 111 -11.91 6.39 0.03
N VAL A 112 -11.78 7.21 1.08
CA VAL A 112 -10.49 7.54 1.69
C VAL A 112 -10.61 7.36 3.19
N ALA A 113 -9.78 6.50 3.78
CA ALA A 113 -9.61 6.33 5.21
C ALA A 113 -8.33 7.04 5.64
N ILE A 114 -8.43 7.87 6.67
CA ILE A 114 -7.30 8.61 7.23
C ILE A 114 -7.25 8.26 8.71
N ASP A 115 -6.15 7.65 9.13
CA ASP A 115 -5.92 7.21 10.50
C ASP A 115 -5.34 8.36 11.36
N GLU A 116 -5.31 8.18 12.68
CA GLU A 116 -4.85 9.23 13.59
C GLU A 116 -3.35 9.51 13.43
N GLY A 117 -2.99 10.78 13.24
CA GLY A 117 -1.60 11.18 13.00
C GLY A 117 -1.14 11.06 11.54
N ALA A 118 -2.04 10.79 10.60
CA ALA A 118 -1.80 10.98 9.18
C ALA A 118 -1.84 12.47 8.79
N TYR A 119 -1.04 12.86 7.80
CA TYR A 119 -1.00 14.19 7.23
C TYR A 119 -1.32 14.13 5.74
N PHE A 120 -2.32 14.89 5.32
CA PHE A 120 -2.69 15.03 3.91
C PHE A 120 -2.74 16.49 3.51
N LYS A 121 -2.15 16.81 2.36
CA LYS A 121 -2.19 18.15 1.77
C LYS A 121 -2.43 18.08 0.26
N GLY A 122 -3.56 18.63 -0.17
CA GLY A 122 -3.86 18.81 -1.59
C GLY A 122 -5.34 18.66 -1.89
N PHE A 123 -5.66 18.02 -3.01
CA PHE A 123 -7.03 17.93 -3.53
C PHE A 123 -7.51 16.48 -3.61
N ILE A 124 -8.74 16.23 -3.15
CA ILE A 124 -9.38 14.91 -3.25
C ILE A 124 -10.53 15.03 -4.25
N ASP A 125 -10.50 14.20 -5.28
CA ASP A 125 -11.49 14.10 -6.34
C ASP A 125 -12.17 12.71 -6.28
N PRO A 126 -13.25 12.56 -5.50
CA PRO A 126 -13.98 11.29 -5.42
C PRO A 126 -14.66 10.91 -6.75
N ASN A 127 -14.92 11.89 -7.62
CA ASN A 127 -15.61 11.71 -8.90
C ASN A 127 -14.69 11.20 -10.04
N ARG A 128 -13.36 11.12 -9.82
CA ARG A 128 -12.40 10.65 -10.83
C ARG A 128 -12.03 9.17 -10.67
N ALA A 129 -12.48 8.53 -9.59
CA ALA A 129 -12.36 7.07 -9.40
C ALA A 129 -12.96 6.29 -10.58
N GLU A 130 -14.09 6.78 -11.09
CA GLU A 130 -14.80 6.24 -12.26
C GLU A 130 -13.95 6.24 -13.54
N ALA A 131 -13.04 7.20 -13.72
CA ALA A 131 -12.21 7.30 -14.93
C ALA A 131 -11.09 6.24 -14.97
N ALA A 132 -10.51 5.88 -13.82
CA ALA A 132 -9.53 4.79 -13.73
C ALA A 132 -10.21 3.41 -13.86
N LEU A 133 -11.38 3.25 -13.24
CA LEU A 133 -12.20 2.04 -13.33
C LEU A 133 -12.79 1.79 -14.72
N ALA A 134 -13.08 2.84 -15.50
CA ALA A 134 -13.57 2.72 -16.87
C ALA A 134 -12.48 2.28 -17.86
N VAL A 135 -11.24 2.76 -17.70
CA VAL A 135 -10.11 2.38 -18.58
C VAL A 135 -9.67 0.94 -18.33
N SER A 136 -9.68 0.48 -17.08
CA SER A 136 -9.34 -0.90 -16.71
C SER A 136 -10.37 -1.92 -17.19
N ARG A 137 -11.68 -1.59 -17.16
CA ARG A 137 -12.75 -2.46 -17.67
C ARG A 137 -12.78 -2.59 -19.19
N HIS A 138 -12.30 -1.59 -19.94
CA HIS A 138 -12.47 -1.58 -21.39
C HIS A 138 -11.39 -2.36 -22.17
N ARG A 139 -10.18 -2.54 -21.61
CA ARG A 139 -9.12 -3.28 -22.31
C ARG A 139 -9.22 -4.79 -22.15
N GLN A 140 -9.80 -5.28 -21.05
CA GLN A 140 -9.97 -6.72 -20.81
C GLN A 140 -11.16 -7.33 -21.58
N GLN A 141 -12.17 -6.55 -21.98
CA GLN A 141 -13.34 -7.10 -22.68
C GLN A 141 -13.21 -7.19 -24.21
N ARG A 142 -12.08 -6.79 -24.80
CA ARG A 142 -11.87 -6.84 -26.27
C ARG A 142 -11.00 -7.99 -26.76
N ARG A 143 -10.88 -9.06 -25.97
CA ARG A 143 -10.37 -10.37 -26.40
C ARG A 143 -11.43 -11.43 -26.14
N ALA A 144 -12.41 -11.50 -27.03
CA ALA A 144 -13.24 -12.67 -27.29
C ALA A 144 -13.23 -12.89 -28.80
#